data_AF-A0A354Z4U1-F1
#
_entry.id   AF-A0A354Z4U1-F1
#
_cell.length_a   1.000
_cell.length_b   1.000
_cell.length_c   1.000
_cell.angle_alpha   90.00
_cell.angle_beta   90.00
_cell.angle_gamma   90.00
#
_symmetry.space_group_name_H-M   'P 1'
#
loop_
_entity.id
_entity.type
_entity.pdbx_description
1 polymer ?
#
loop_
_entity_poly.entity_id
_entity_poly.type
_entity_poly.pdbx_seq_one_letter_code
_entity_poly.pdbx_strand_id
1 'polypeptide(L)'
;IWLFGVAYRVLAAVPGTGTLVGADSLGLLDAVYLSAATFTTLGYGDVVPVGPIRLLTGVEALVGFVLLTWSASFTYLEMERNWRPK
;
A
#
# COMPACT_ATOMS: atom_id res chain seq x y z
N ILE A 1 1.54 -2.62 -5.01
CA ILE A 1 0.23 -1.99 -5.25
C ILE A 1 -0.76 -2.99 -5.85
N TRP A 2 -0.75 -3.29 -7.17
CA TRP A 2 -1.76 -4.19 -7.78
C TRP A 2 -1.95 -5.55 -7.09
N LEU A 3 -0.86 -6.21 -6.67
CA LEU A 3 -0.92 -7.47 -5.93
C LEU A 3 -1.70 -7.34 -4.61
N PHE A 4 -1.45 -6.28 -3.85
CA PHE A 4 -2.17 -6.00 -2.59
C PHE A 4 -3.62 -5.59 -2.86
N GLY A 5 -3.88 -4.79 -3.90
CA GLY A 5 -5.25 -4.46 -4.33
C GLY A 5 -6.09 -5.70 -4.67
N VAL A 6 -5.52 -6.66 -5.40
CA VAL A 6 -6.18 -7.95 -5.67
C VAL A 6 -6.34 -8.76 -4.37
N ALA A 7 -5.34 -8.78 -3.49
CA ALA A 7 -5.44 -9.45 -2.20
C ALA A 7 -6.58 -8.90 -1.34
N TYR A 8 -6.78 -7.58 -1.29
CA TYR A 8 -7.93 -6.96 -0.61
C TYR A 8 -9.25 -7.38 -1.24
N ARG A 9 -9.34 -7.41 -2.58
CA ARG A 9 -10.57 -7.81 -3.27
C ARG A 9 -10.95 -9.26 -2.95
N VAL A 10 -9.96 -10.16 -2.95
CA VAL A 10 -10.15 -11.57 -2.62
C VAL A 10 -10.52 -11.74 -1.14
N LEU A 11 -9.80 -11.08 -0.22
CA LEU A 11 -10.11 -11.15 1.22
C LEU A 11 -11.50 -10.59 1.54
N ALA A 12 -11.90 -9.51 0.88
CA ALA A 12 -13.23 -8.92 1.03
C ALA A 12 -14.35 -9.82 0.48
N ALA A 13 -14.03 -10.78 -0.40
CA ALA A 13 -14.98 -11.77 -0.89
C ALA A 13 -15.12 -12.99 0.05
N VAL A 14 -14.18 -13.18 0.99
CA VAL A 14 -14.23 -14.29 1.95
C VAL A 14 -15.02 -13.88 3.20
N PRO A 15 -16.12 -14.58 3.55
CA PRO A 15 -16.89 -14.28 4.76
C PRO A 15 -16.03 -14.39 6.02
N GLY A 16 -16.04 -13.35 6.85
CA GLY A 16 -15.35 -13.32 8.16
C GLY A 16 -14.01 -12.57 8.18
N THR A 17 -13.48 -12.13 7.04
CA THR A 17 -12.13 -11.49 6.98
C THR A 17 -12.16 -9.97 7.12
N GLY A 18 -13.33 -9.35 7.02
CA GLY A 18 -13.52 -7.90 7.12
C GLY A 18 -14.20 -7.30 5.89
N THR A 19 -14.56 -6.03 5.97
CA THR A 19 -15.21 -5.27 4.88
C THR A 19 -14.43 -3.98 4.60
N LEU A 20 -14.54 -3.47 3.38
CA LEU A 20 -14.08 -2.15 3.03
C LEU A 20 -15.25 -1.17 3.18
N VAL A 21 -15.10 -0.17 4.04
CA VAL A 21 -16.10 0.87 4.27
C VAL A 21 -15.68 2.12 3.52
N GLY A 22 -16.62 2.80 2.86
CA GLY A 22 -16.37 4.00 2.06
C GLY A 22 -16.23 3.75 0.55
N ALA A 23 -16.37 2.50 0.11
CA ALA A 23 -16.50 2.15 -1.31
C ALA A 23 -17.94 1.72 -1.59
N ASP A 24 -18.68 2.52 -2.36
CA ASP A 24 -20.09 2.24 -2.73
C ASP A 24 -20.24 0.98 -3.59
N SER A 25 -19.17 0.61 -4.31
CA SER A 25 -19.05 -0.64 -5.02
C SER A 25 -17.82 -1.38 -4.53
N LEU A 26 -17.89 -2.71 -4.39
CA LEU A 26 -16.72 -3.56 -4.16
C LEU A 26 -15.85 -3.65 -5.44
N GLY A 27 -15.50 -2.50 -6.00
CA GLY A 27 -14.70 -2.37 -7.21
C GLY A 27 -13.26 -2.78 -6.95
N LEU A 28 -12.65 -3.45 -7.94
CA LEU A 28 -11.21 -3.73 -7.90
C LEU A 28 -10.39 -2.43 -7.84
N LEU A 29 -10.88 -1.36 -8.47
CA LEU A 29 -10.22 -0.06 -8.49
C LEU A 29 -10.17 0.59 -7.10
N ASP A 30 -11.23 0.49 -6.31
CA ASP A 30 -11.26 1.05 -4.95
C ASP A 30 -10.29 0.29 -4.02
N ALA A 31 -10.17 -1.02 -4.20
CA ALA A 31 -9.19 -1.84 -3.48
C ALA A 31 -7.73 -1.52 -3.89
N VAL A 32 -7.49 -1.26 -5.19
CA VAL A 32 -6.19 -0.82 -5.70
C VAL A 32 -5.86 0.59 -5.23
N TYR A 33 -6.85 1.47 -5.15
CA TYR A 33 -6.71 2.82 -4.62
C TYR A 33 -6.32 2.79 -3.13
N LEU A 34 -7.02 1.99 -2.31
CA LEU A 34 -6.65 1.76 -0.92
C LEU A 34 -5.21 1.24 -0.78
N SER A 35 -4.84 0.26 -1.60
CA SER A 35 -3.48 -0.28 -1.64
C SER A 35 -2.45 0.81 -2.01
N ALA A 36 -2.73 1.62 -3.03
CA ALA A 36 -1.84 2.70 -3.44
C ALA A 36 -1.66 3.73 -2.33
N ALA A 37 -2.75 4.19 -1.71
CA ALA A 37 -2.71 5.16 -0.62
C ALA A 37 -2.00 4.62 0.63
N THR A 38 -2.14 3.33 0.92
CA THR A 38 -1.45 2.66 2.04
C THR A 38 0.04 2.49 1.75
N PHE A 39 0.38 2.02 0.55
CA PHE A 39 1.76 1.78 0.12
C PHE A 39 2.60 3.06 0.10
N THR A 40 2.01 4.18 -0.31
CA THR A 40 2.68 5.49 -0.31
C THR A 40 2.61 6.21 1.03
N THR A 41 2.04 5.59 2.06
CA THR A 41 1.80 6.18 3.39
C THR A 41 0.91 7.44 3.38
N LEU A 42 0.13 7.63 2.31
CA LEU A 42 -0.74 8.79 2.10
C LEU A 42 -1.97 8.76 3.00
N GLY A 43 -2.68 7.63 3.02
CA GLY A 43 -3.75 7.34 3.97
C GLY A 43 -4.91 8.35 4.03
N TYR A 44 -5.54 8.67 2.90
CA TYR A 44 -6.68 9.62 2.85
C TYR A 44 -7.84 9.30 3.79
N GLY A 45 -8.07 8.02 4.10
CA GLY A 45 -9.11 7.60 5.06
C GLY A 45 -10.55 7.66 4.53
N ASP A 46 -10.71 7.85 3.23
CA ASP A 46 -11.97 7.77 2.48
C ASP A 46 -12.43 6.32 2.28
N VAL A 47 -11.50 5.42 1.96
CA VAL A 47 -11.72 3.96 1.97
C VAL A 47 -10.95 3.36 3.14
N VAL A 48 -11.63 2.62 4.00
CA VAL A 48 -11.03 2.09 5.23
C VAL A 48 -11.32 0.60 5.41
N PRO A 49 -10.29 -0.24 5.61
CA PRO A 49 -10.48 -1.64 5.96
C PRO A 49 -10.98 -1.79 7.40
N VAL A 50 -12.06 -2.54 7.58
CA VAL A 50 -12.64 -2.87 8.90
C VAL A 50 -12.58 -4.37 9.13
N GLY A 51 -12.10 -4.78 10.31
CA GLY A 51 -11.93 -6.18 10.69
C GLY A 51 -10.49 -6.69 10.57
N PRO A 52 -10.28 -8.02 10.50
CA PRO A 52 -8.97 -8.65 10.45
C PRO A 52 -8.06 -8.17 9.30
N ILE A 53 -8.65 -7.74 8.19
CA ILE A 53 -7.94 -7.22 7.01
C ILE A 53 -7.06 -6.00 7.31
N ARG A 54 -7.28 -5.30 8.44
CA ARG A 54 -6.41 -4.21 8.94
C ARG A 54 -4.96 -4.64 9.15
N LEU A 55 -4.72 -5.90 9.50
CA LEU A 55 -3.37 -6.42 9.68
C LEU A 55 -2.60 -6.41 8.35
N LEU A 56 -3.28 -6.81 7.26
CA LEU A 56 -2.71 -6.76 5.91
C LEU A 56 -2.34 -5.33 5.51
N THR A 57 -3.20 -4.37 5.86
CA THR A 57 -2.96 -2.92 5.64
C THR A 57 -1.74 -2.42 6.41
N GLY A 58 -1.57 -2.85 7.66
CA GLY A 58 -0.37 -2.55 8.44
C GLY A 58 0.90 -3.12 7.81
N VAL A 59 0.87 -4.38 7.36
CA VAL A 59 2.01 -5.01 6.68
C VAL A 59 2.33 -4.31 5.36
N GLU A 60 1.31 -3.95 4.57
CA GLU A 60 1.51 -3.21 3.33
C GLU A 60 2.15 -1.84 3.56
N ALA A 61 1.74 -1.11 4.60
CA ALA A 61 2.34 0.16 4.97
C ALA A 61 3.82 0.01 5.32
N LEU A 62 4.20 -1.05 6.06
CA LEU A 62 5.60 -1.35 6.37
C LEU A 62 6.41 -1.69 5.12
N VAL A 63 5.87 -2.50 4.23
CA VAL A 63 6.51 -2.86 2.96
C VAL A 63 6.72 -1.61 2.09
N GLY A 64 5.71 -0.74 1.99
CA GLY A 64 5.80 0.53 1.28
C GLY A 64 6.88 1.44 1.86
N PHE A 65 6.90 1.61 3.18
CA PHE A 65 7.90 2.40 3.88
C PHE A 65 9.34 1.90 3.63
N VAL A 66 9.58 0.59 3.71
CA VAL A 66 10.89 0.00 3.42
C VAL A 66 11.32 0.25 1.98
N LEU A 67 10.42 0.09 1.01
CA LEU A 67 10.75 0.30 -0.40
C LEU A 67 11.00 1.77 -0.74
N LEU A 68 10.24 2.70 -0.15
CA LEU A 68 10.44 4.13 -0.32
C LEU A 68 11.79 4.57 0.25
N THR A 69 12.09 4.17 1.48
CA THR A 69 13.37 4.51 2.14
C THR A 69 14.55 3.89 1.42
N TRP A 70 14.44 2.63 0.99
CA TRP A 70 15.50 1.98 0.23
C TRP A 70 15.76 2.67 -1.12
N SER A 71 14.71 3.07 -1.85
CA SER A 71 14.85 3.80 -3.11
C SER A 71 15.51 5.16 -2.92
N ALA A 72 15.16 5.87 -1.85
CA ALA A 72 15.80 7.14 -1.49
C ALA A 72 17.27 6.96 -1.13
N SER A 73 17.60 5.98 -0.30
CA SER A 73 18.99 5.66 0.07
C SER A 73 19.82 5.24 -1.14
N PHE A 74 19.28 4.40 -2.02
CA PHE A 74 19.95 3.98 -3.24
C PHE A 74 20.25 5.17 -4.15
N THR A 75 19.26 6.05 -4.36
CA THR A 75 19.43 7.28 -5.16
C THR A 75 20.51 8.19 -4.58
N TYR A 76 20.51 8.37 -3.25
CA TYR A 76 21.53 9.16 -2.56
C TYR A 76 22.95 8.59 -2.77
N LEU A 77 23.13 7.27 -2.60
CA LEU A 77 24.41 6.61 -2.80
C LEU A 77 24.91 6.73 -4.24
N GLU A 78 24.01 6.57 -5.22
CA GLU A 78 24.36 6.69 -6.63
C GLU A 78 24.71 8.14 -7.02
N MET A 79 24.01 9.12 -6.44
CA MET A 79 24.37 10.54 -6.60
C MET A 79 25.74 10.84 -6.00
N GLU A 80 26.06 10.34 -4.80
CA GLU A 80 27.37 10.55 -4.16
C GLU A 80 28.50 9.94 -5.01
N ARG A 81 28.26 8.76 -5.60
CA ARG A 81 29.24 8.12 -6.50
C ARG A 81 29.50 8.93 -7.76
N ASN A 82 28.46 9.50 -8.36
CA ASN A 82 28.56 10.25 -9.62
C ASN A 82 29.03 11.70 -9.44
N TRP A 83 28.91 12.27 -8.23
CA TRP A 83 29.34 13.64 -7.96
C TRP A 83 30.82 13.80 -7.59
N ARG A 84 31.54 12.73 -7.26
CA ARG A 84 32.98 12.83 -6.98
C ARG A 84 33.71 13.24 -8.27
N PRO A 85 34.32 14.43 -8.33
CA PRO A 85 35.19 14.78 -9.46
C PRO A 85 36.31 13.76 -9.51
N LYS A 86 36.63 13.27 -10.72
CA LYS A 86 37.83 12.46 -10.95
C LYS A 86 39.08 13.23 -10.53
#